data_AF-A0A5E4IFF8-F1
#
_entry.id   AF-A0A5E4IFF8-F1
#
_cell.length_a   1.000
_cell.length_b   1.000
_cell.length_c   1.000
_cell.angle_alpha   90.00
_cell.angle_beta   90.00
_cell.angle_gamma   90.00
#
_symmetry.space_group_name_H-M   'P 1'
#
loop_
_entity.id
_entity.type
_entity.pdbx_description
1 polymer ?
#
loop_
_entity_poly.entity_id
_entity_poly.type
_entity_poly.pdbx_seq_one_letter_code
_entity_poly.pdbx_strand_id
1 'polypeptide(L)'
;MRDYETMLGEIFGLDAICCIYEYPEPVTLSNFMNKIGASAVFGNIDISIYGYTIIDSAKAIIELHPDQFQKIYGRSTARALIFTGVTSGKSAMVAVRVTNLKPGAVVLQGLNASDVDPVAVRIAEIENIPLLTTPISSEEITTVLNIR
;
A
#
# COMPACT_ATOMS: atom_id res chain seq x y z
N MET A 1 -31.60 0.44 2.05
CA MET A 1 -30.50 0.71 3.01
C MET A 1 -29.13 0.55 2.37
N ARG A 2 -28.84 -0.56 1.68
CA ARG A 2 -27.55 -0.76 1.02
C ARG A 2 -27.23 0.26 -0.09
N ASP A 3 -28.23 0.71 -0.84
CA ASP A 3 -28.00 1.55 -2.02
C ASP A 3 -27.48 2.96 -1.68
N TYR A 4 -27.80 3.50 -0.50
CA TYR A 4 -27.24 4.79 -0.07
C TYR A 4 -25.81 4.65 0.48
N GLU A 5 -25.45 3.50 1.05
CA GLU A 5 -24.09 3.23 1.53
C GLU A 5 -23.14 3.06 0.34
N THR A 6 -23.61 2.37 -0.71
CA THR A 6 -22.89 2.27 -1.98
C THR A 6 -22.77 3.65 -2.65
N MET A 7 -23.85 4.44 -2.72
CA MET A 7 -23.77 5.79 -3.28
C MET A 7 -22.87 6.73 -2.45
N LEU A 8 -22.84 6.60 -1.12
CA LEU A 8 -21.90 7.35 -0.29
C LEU A 8 -20.46 6.87 -0.50
N GLY A 9 -20.23 5.57 -0.67
CA GLY A 9 -18.93 5.00 -1.03
C GLY A 9 -18.37 5.57 -2.33
N GLU A 10 -19.22 5.65 -3.36
CA GLU A 10 -18.93 6.22 -4.68
C GLU A 10 -18.68 7.74 -4.62
N ILE A 11 -19.41 8.48 -3.77
CA ILE A 11 -19.19 9.93 -3.57
C ILE A 11 -17.92 10.22 -2.73
N PHE A 12 -17.51 9.27 -1.88
CA PHE A 12 -16.37 9.41 -0.97
C PHE A 12 -15.09 8.66 -1.40
N GLY A 13 -14.97 8.20 -2.65
CA GLY A 13 -13.74 7.57 -3.16
C GLY A 13 -13.28 6.36 -2.32
N LEU A 14 -14.22 5.70 -1.62
CA LEU A 14 -13.92 4.61 -0.70
C LEU A 14 -13.65 3.29 -1.43
N ASP A 15 -14.10 3.15 -2.68
CA ASP A 15 -13.87 1.97 -3.53
C ASP A 15 -12.40 1.77 -3.91
N ALA A 16 -11.61 2.84 -3.91
CA ALA A 16 -10.18 2.78 -4.17
C ALA A 16 -9.37 2.27 -2.97
N ILE A 17 -9.88 2.40 -1.75
CA ILE A 17 -9.25 1.89 -0.53
C ILE A 17 -9.90 0.54 -0.20
N CYS A 18 -9.31 -0.54 -0.69
CA CYS A 18 -9.88 -1.88 -0.54
C CYS A 18 -9.90 -2.35 0.92
N CYS A 19 -8.88 -2.00 1.70
CA CYS A 19 -8.77 -2.41 3.10
C CYS A 19 -7.84 -1.48 3.89
N ILE A 20 -8.21 -1.20 5.14
CA ILE A 20 -7.35 -0.58 6.16
C ILE A 20 -7.36 -1.51 7.35
N TYR A 21 -6.17 -1.91 7.82
CA TYR A 21 -6.03 -2.72 9.02
C TYR A 21 -5.00 -2.11 9.96
N GLU A 22 -5.37 -2.03 11.25
CA GLU A 22 -4.52 -1.55 12.33
C GLU A 22 -4.06 -2.75 13.18
N TYR A 23 -2.75 -2.92 13.34
CA TYR A 23 -2.23 -3.93 14.24
C TYR A 23 -2.42 -3.52 15.71
N PRO A 24 -2.82 -4.45 16.60
CA PRO A 24 -2.88 -4.17 18.03
C PRO A 24 -1.49 -3.95 18.64
N GLU A 25 -0.47 -4.61 18.08
CA GLU A 25 0.94 -4.46 18.44
C GLU A 25 1.79 -4.28 17.18
N PRO A 26 2.89 -3.50 17.23
CA PRO A 26 3.74 -3.29 16.07
C PRO A 26 4.31 -4.61 15.53
N VAL A 27 4.23 -4.79 14.21
CA VAL A 27 4.76 -5.97 13.50
C VAL A 27 6.02 -5.56 12.75
N THR A 28 7.07 -6.38 12.78
CA THR A 28 8.28 -6.11 11.99
C THR A 28 8.00 -6.28 10.50
N LEU A 29 8.56 -5.40 9.67
CA LEU A 29 8.37 -5.44 8.22
C LEU A 29 8.90 -6.74 7.63
N SER A 30 9.99 -7.31 8.16
CA SER A 30 10.48 -8.64 7.80
C SER A 30 9.44 -9.75 8.03
N ASN A 31 8.76 -9.76 9.18
CA ASN A 31 7.68 -10.73 9.43
C ASN A 31 6.49 -10.51 8.49
N PHE A 32 6.14 -9.26 8.24
CA PHE A 32 5.08 -8.91 7.29
C PHE A 32 5.43 -9.37 5.88
N MET A 33 6.64 -9.09 5.40
CA MET A 33 7.18 -9.49 4.10
C MET A 33 7.11 -11.01 3.92
N ASN A 34 7.54 -11.79 4.92
CA ASN A 34 7.48 -13.24 4.89
C ASN A 34 6.04 -13.78 4.80
N LYS A 35 5.08 -13.15 5.50
CA LYS A 35 3.67 -13.55 5.42
C LYS A 35 3.13 -13.41 4.02
N ILE A 36 3.36 -12.26 3.37
CA ILE A 36 2.82 -12.00 2.03
C ILE A 36 3.71 -12.52 0.88
N GLY A 37 4.72 -13.35 1.17
CA GLY A 37 5.66 -13.84 0.17
C GLY A 37 6.37 -12.73 -0.61
N ALA A 38 6.61 -11.57 0.03
CA ALA A 38 7.20 -10.43 -0.63
C ALA A 38 8.73 -10.53 -0.73
N SER A 39 9.28 -9.87 -1.74
CA SER A 39 10.72 -9.68 -1.93
C SER A 39 11.07 -8.20 -1.79
N ALA A 40 12.13 -7.91 -1.04
CA ALA A 40 12.64 -6.56 -0.90
C ALA A 40 13.40 -6.12 -2.16
N VAL A 41 12.99 -5.00 -2.74
CA VAL A 41 13.68 -4.33 -3.84
C VAL A 41 14.68 -3.31 -3.29
N PHE A 42 14.27 -2.57 -2.26
CA PHE A 42 15.10 -1.58 -1.58
C PHE A 42 14.67 -1.39 -0.12
N GLY A 43 15.61 -0.95 0.71
CA GLY A 43 15.37 -0.40 2.04
C GLY A 43 15.48 -1.40 3.18
N ASN A 44 15.37 -0.87 4.41
CA ASN A 44 15.53 -1.66 5.63
C ASN A 44 14.23 -2.40 5.98
N ILE A 45 14.32 -3.72 6.19
CA ILE A 45 13.19 -4.58 6.60
C ILE A 45 13.09 -4.77 8.12
N ASP A 46 14.08 -4.30 8.87
CA ASP A 46 14.12 -4.36 10.34
C ASP A 46 13.48 -3.11 10.97
N ILE A 47 12.32 -2.72 10.45
CA ILE A 47 11.49 -1.64 10.97
C ILE A 47 10.14 -2.19 11.45
N SER A 48 9.46 -1.44 12.31
CA SER A 48 8.13 -1.78 12.79
C SER A 48 7.05 -1.03 12.03
N ILE A 49 5.98 -1.73 11.65
CA ILE A 49 4.76 -1.18 11.07
C ILE A 49 3.57 -1.40 12.02
N TYR A 50 2.65 -0.44 12.04
CA TYR A 50 1.46 -0.41 12.89
C TYR A 50 0.18 -0.81 12.16
N GLY A 51 0.27 -1.07 10.86
CA GLY A 51 -0.87 -1.49 10.06
C GLY A 51 -0.51 -1.61 8.60
N TYR A 52 -1.53 -1.79 7.78
CA TYR A 52 -1.41 -1.74 6.33
C TYR A 52 -2.68 -1.19 5.67
N THR A 53 -2.53 -0.73 4.44
CA THR A 53 -3.63 -0.30 3.58
C THR A 53 -3.49 -0.94 2.21
N ILE A 54 -4.56 -1.52 1.69
CA ILE A 54 -4.64 -2.01 0.31
C ILE A 54 -5.35 -0.95 -0.54
N ILE A 55 -4.70 -0.55 -1.62
CA ILE A 55 -5.15 0.53 -2.50
C ILE A 55 -5.19 0.00 -3.93
N ASP A 56 -6.34 0.10 -4.57
CA ASP A 56 -6.48 -0.09 -6.02
C ASP A 56 -5.96 1.16 -6.72
N SER A 57 -4.79 1.05 -7.36
CA SER A 57 -4.11 2.20 -7.97
C SER A 57 -4.89 2.78 -9.15
N ALA A 58 -5.62 1.94 -9.89
CA ALA A 58 -6.37 2.36 -11.06
C ALA A 58 -7.62 3.15 -10.66
N LYS A 59 -8.30 2.70 -9.60
CA LYS A 59 -9.40 3.47 -9.01
C LYS A 59 -8.90 4.71 -8.27
N ALA A 60 -7.80 4.59 -7.53
CA ALA A 60 -7.27 5.68 -6.72
C ALA A 60 -6.93 6.94 -7.52
N ILE A 61 -6.39 6.78 -8.73
CA ILE A 61 -6.06 7.96 -9.55
C ILE A 61 -7.29 8.67 -10.12
N ILE A 62 -8.43 7.97 -10.21
CA ILE A 62 -9.67 8.49 -10.77
C ILE A 62 -10.58 9.04 -9.66
N GLU A 63 -10.70 8.32 -8.56
CA GLU A 63 -11.78 8.49 -7.58
C GLU A 63 -11.33 9.17 -6.27
N LEU A 64 -10.05 9.10 -5.93
CA LEU A 64 -9.55 9.50 -4.61
C LEU A 64 -9.29 11.01 -4.60
N HIS A 65 -10.15 11.78 -3.91
CA HIS A 65 -9.97 13.22 -3.77
C HIS A 65 -8.74 13.53 -2.89
N PRO A 66 -8.01 14.65 -3.11
CA PRO A 66 -6.86 15.03 -2.29
C PRO A 66 -7.10 14.97 -0.77
N ASP A 67 -8.30 15.38 -0.32
CA ASP A 67 -8.67 15.38 1.10
C ASP A 67 -8.85 13.97 1.69
N GLN A 68 -9.06 12.97 0.84
CA GLN A 68 -9.26 11.57 1.22
C GLN A 68 -7.95 10.80 1.23
N PHE A 69 -6.90 11.34 0.62
CA PHE A 69 -5.59 10.71 0.60
C PHE A 69 -5.02 10.51 2.00
N GLN A 70 -5.36 11.37 2.96
CA GLN A 70 -4.96 11.19 4.36
C GLN A 70 -5.56 9.92 4.99
N LYS A 71 -6.71 9.45 4.51
CA LYS A 71 -7.39 8.25 5.05
C LYS A 71 -6.56 6.99 4.84
N ILE A 72 -5.73 6.93 3.79
CA ILE A 72 -4.88 5.75 3.52
C ILE A 72 -3.86 5.49 4.64
N TYR A 73 -3.59 6.48 5.50
CA TYR A 73 -2.65 6.34 6.61
C TYR A 73 -3.32 5.83 7.90
N GLY A 74 -4.65 5.71 7.95
CA GLY A 74 -5.35 5.21 9.13
C GLY A 74 -4.96 5.98 10.40
N ARG A 75 -4.56 5.25 11.45
CA ARG A 75 -4.10 5.85 12.72
C ARG A 75 -2.63 6.29 12.72
N SER A 76 -1.79 5.74 11.85
CA SER A 76 -0.34 5.98 11.85
C SER A 76 0.25 5.84 10.46
N THR A 77 1.11 6.78 10.10
CA THR A 77 1.85 6.74 8.83
C THR A 77 2.91 5.63 8.81
N ALA A 78 3.35 5.14 9.97
CA ALA A 78 4.27 4.01 10.08
C ALA A 78 3.54 2.69 9.76
N ARG A 79 3.16 2.52 8.49
CA ARG A 79 2.41 1.37 7.95
C ARG A 79 2.86 1.00 6.55
N ALA A 80 2.46 -0.18 6.10
CA ALA A 80 2.66 -0.61 4.72
C ALA A 80 1.51 -0.13 3.81
N LEU A 81 1.82 0.55 2.71
CA LEU A 81 0.86 0.80 1.63
C LEU A 81 1.05 -0.24 0.54
N ILE A 82 -0.01 -0.99 0.25
CA ILE A 82 -0.04 -2.06 -0.73
C ILE A 82 -0.80 -1.56 -1.95
N PHE A 83 -0.09 -1.31 -3.03
CA PHE A 83 -0.66 -0.88 -4.30
C PHE A 83 -0.94 -2.09 -5.18
N THR A 84 -2.21 -2.28 -5.54
CA THR A 84 -2.66 -3.30 -6.50
C THR A 84 -2.89 -2.67 -7.87
N GLY A 85 -2.96 -3.50 -8.91
CA GLY A 85 -3.16 -3.04 -10.29
C GLY A 85 -2.00 -2.20 -10.84
N VAL A 86 -0.79 -2.35 -10.28
CA VAL A 86 0.40 -1.63 -10.70
C VAL A 86 1.13 -2.37 -11.82
N THR A 87 1.60 -1.64 -12.84
CA THR A 87 2.34 -2.23 -13.97
C THR A 87 3.86 -2.11 -13.82
N SER A 88 4.35 -1.02 -13.24
CA SER A 88 5.81 -0.82 -13.02
C SER A 88 6.16 -0.19 -11.67
N GLY A 89 5.16 0.16 -10.85
CA GLY A 89 5.34 0.84 -9.57
C GLY A 89 5.73 2.32 -9.63
N LYS A 90 6.10 2.84 -10.82
CA LYS A 90 6.50 4.25 -10.98
C LYS A 90 5.43 5.22 -10.49
N SER A 91 4.18 5.08 -10.97
CA SER A 91 3.10 6.00 -10.59
C SER A 91 2.79 5.97 -9.10
N ALA A 92 2.83 4.78 -8.48
CA ALA A 92 2.63 4.62 -7.03
C ALA A 92 3.73 5.36 -6.24
N MET A 93 4.99 5.19 -6.64
CA MET A 93 6.10 5.87 -5.96
C MET A 93 6.12 7.38 -6.22
N VAL A 94 5.72 7.84 -7.41
CA VAL A 94 5.54 9.28 -7.66
C VAL A 94 4.48 9.86 -6.73
N ALA A 95 3.34 9.18 -6.55
CA ALA A 95 2.31 9.61 -5.61
C ALA A 95 2.86 9.72 -4.18
N VAL A 96 3.61 8.71 -3.72
CA VAL A 96 4.26 8.74 -2.40
C VAL A 96 5.29 9.88 -2.30
N ARG A 97 6.03 10.20 -3.37
CA ARG A 97 7.02 11.30 -3.37
C ARG A 97 6.36 12.66 -3.19
N VAL A 98 5.26 12.91 -3.87
CA VAL A 98 4.62 14.23 -3.89
C VAL A 98 3.74 14.49 -2.65
N THR A 99 3.49 13.47 -1.83
CA THR A 99 2.70 13.62 -0.60
C THR A 99 3.56 14.08 0.58
N ASN A 100 2.96 14.86 1.49
CA ASN A 100 3.64 15.30 2.72
C ASN A 100 3.83 14.14 3.71
N LEU A 101 2.85 13.24 3.79
CA LEU A 101 2.93 12.06 4.64
C LEU A 101 3.67 10.95 3.88
N LYS A 102 4.49 10.20 4.61
CA LYS A 102 5.31 9.10 4.09
C LYS A 102 4.96 7.81 4.80
N PRO A 103 4.68 6.72 4.07
CA PRO A 103 4.41 5.43 4.68
C PRO A 103 5.67 4.83 5.30
N GLY A 104 5.48 3.84 6.18
CA GLY A 104 6.58 3.05 6.72
C GLY A 104 7.16 2.08 5.69
N ALA A 105 6.36 1.61 4.74
CA ALA A 105 6.80 0.77 3.62
C ALA A 105 5.82 0.86 2.44
N VAL A 106 6.30 0.53 1.25
CA VAL A 106 5.48 0.38 0.04
C VAL A 106 5.62 -1.04 -0.50
N VAL A 107 4.48 -1.65 -0.84
CA VAL A 107 4.40 -2.97 -1.45
C VAL A 107 3.72 -2.84 -2.81
N LEU A 108 4.39 -3.32 -3.85
CA LEU A 108 3.86 -3.40 -5.20
C LEU A 108 3.36 -4.83 -5.44
N GLN A 109 2.04 -4.99 -5.51
CA GLN A 109 1.40 -6.27 -5.74
C GLN A 109 1.38 -6.62 -7.23
N GLY A 110 1.66 -7.88 -7.56
CA GLY A 110 1.62 -8.43 -8.92
C GLY A 110 2.87 -8.16 -9.76
N LEU A 111 3.94 -7.65 -9.14
CA LEU A 111 5.22 -7.41 -9.80
C LEU A 111 6.32 -8.27 -9.19
N ASN A 112 7.30 -8.66 -9.99
CA ASN A 112 8.57 -9.16 -9.49
C ASN A 112 9.55 -8.00 -9.30
N ALA A 113 10.57 -8.22 -8.47
CA ALA A 113 11.63 -7.23 -8.23
C ALA A 113 12.31 -6.73 -9.52
N SER A 114 12.44 -7.60 -10.54
CA SER A 114 13.03 -7.25 -11.85
C SER A 114 12.16 -6.33 -12.70
N ASP A 115 10.85 -6.29 -12.43
CA ASP A 115 9.86 -5.60 -13.26
C ASP A 115 9.58 -4.18 -12.73
N VAL A 116 10.19 -3.82 -11.59
CA VAL A 116 10.05 -2.50 -10.96
C VAL A 116 10.82 -1.46 -11.76
N ASP A 117 10.14 -0.35 -12.08
CA ASP A 117 10.73 0.77 -12.82
C ASP A 117 11.92 1.37 -12.02
N PRO A 118 13.09 1.61 -12.66
CA PRO A 118 14.24 2.22 -11.99
C PRO A 118 13.92 3.56 -11.31
N VAL A 119 12.96 4.32 -11.82
CA VAL A 119 12.50 5.56 -11.20
C VAL A 119 11.81 5.28 -9.86
N ALA A 120 11.03 4.21 -9.76
CA ALA A 120 10.38 3.81 -8.50
C ALA A 120 11.41 3.46 -7.42
N VAL A 121 12.44 2.69 -7.80
CA VAL A 121 13.57 2.36 -6.91
C VAL A 121 14.31 3.62 -6.49
N ARG A 122 14.60 4.53 -7.42
CA ARG A 122 15.29 5.78 -7.12
C ARG A 122 14.50 6.68 -6.17
N ILE A 123 13.18 6.71 -6.30
CA ILE A 123 12.33 7.44 -5.35
C ILE A 123 12.39 6.77 -3.97
N ALA A 124 12.34 5.44 -3.91
CA ALA A 124 12.45 4.71 -2.64
C ALA A 124 13.77 5.03 -1.92
N GLU A 125 14.88 5.14 -2.66
CA GLU A 125 16.18 5.57 -2.15
C GLU A 125 16.17 7.00 -1.60
N ILE A 126 15.62 7.96 -2.37
CA ILE A 126 15.57 9.38 -1.98
C ILE A 126 14.71 9.59 -0.75
N GLU A 127 13.56 8.90 -0.68
CA GLU A 127 12.64 9.00 0.46
C GLU A 127 13.06 8.12 1.64
N ASN A 128 14.02 7.22 1.44
CA ASN A 128 14.41 6.17 2.38
C ASN A 128 13.21 5.32 2.85
N ILE A 129 12.37 4.92 1.90
CA ILE A 129 11.18 4.09 2.16
C ILE A 129 11.45 2.67 1.64
N PRO A 130 11.28 1.63 2.47
CA PRO A 130 11.34 0.24 2.01
C PRO A 130 10.34 -0.03 0.88
N LEU A 131 10.85 -0.57 -0.22
CA LEU A 131 10.09 -0.94 -1.40
C LEU A 131 10.12 -2.45 -1.55
N LEU A 132 8.95 -3.06 -1.48
CA LEU A 132 8.75 -4.50 -1.58
C LEU A 132 7.89 -4.81 -2.81
N THR A 133 8.03 -6.03 -3.30
CA THR A 133 7.19 -6.60 -4.36
C THR A 133 6.58 -7.90 -3.88
N THR A 134 5.37 -8.23 -4.31
CA THR A 134 4.77 -9.53 -4.00
C THR A 134 4.06 -10.12 -5.22
N PRO A 135 4.25 -11.42 -5.51
CA PRO A 135 3.60 -12.07 -6.64
C PRO A 135 2.16 -12.52 -6.31
N ILE A 136 1.76 -12.59 -5.03
CA ILE A 136 0.44 -13.10 -4.66
C ILE A 136 -0.66 -12.09 -4.99
N SER A 137 -1.89 -12.58 -5.18
CA SER A 137 -3.02 -11.73 -5.54
C SER A 137 -3.48 -10.85 -4.36
N SER A 138 -4.21 -9.77 -4.66
CA SER A 138 -4.82 -8.91 -3.63
C SER A 138 -5.78 -9.66 -2.69
N GLU A 139 -6.54 -10.62 -3.24
CA GLU A 139 -7.44 -11.50 -2.48
C GLU A 139 -6.65 -12.40 -1.52
N GLU A 140 -5.54 -12.95 -2.00
CA GLU A 140 -4.66 -13.80 -1.20
C GLU A 140 -3.96 -13.01 -0.08
N ILE A 141 -3.52 -11.77 -0.35
CA ILE A 141 -2.97 -10.87 0.69
C ILE A 141 -3.96 -10.70 1.84
N THR A 142 -5.23 -10.45 1.51
CA THR A 142 -6.29 -10.26 2.52
C THR A 142 -6.51 -11.54 3.34
N THR A 143 -6.45 -12.70 2.68
CA THR A 143 -6.60 -14.01 3.31
C THR A 143 -5.43 -14.33 4.25
N VAL A 144 -4.20 -14.15 3.78
CA VAL A 144 -2.97 -14.48 4.51
C VAL A 144 -2.75 -13.54 5.70
N LEU A 145 -3.15 -12.27 5.57
CA LEU A 145 -3.09 -11.31 6.67
C LEU A 145 -4.21 -11.52 7.71
N ASN A 146 -5.07 -12.52 7.52
CA ASN A 146 -5.98 -13.10 8.50
C ASN A 146 -6.90 -12.05 9.15
N ILE A 147 -7.69 -11.37 8.30
CA ILE A 147 -8.88 -10.66 8.77
C ILE A 147 -9.91 -11.72 9.20
N ARG A 148 -9.96 -12.00 10.50
CA ARG A 148 -11.06 -12.68 11.19
C ARG A 148 -11.66 -11.76 12.24
#